data_AF-A0A345HE60-F1
#
_entry.id   AF-A0A345HE60-F1
#
_cell.length_a   1.000
_cell.length_b   1.000
_cell.length_c   1.000
_cell.angle_alpha   90.00
_cell.angle_beta   90.00
_cell.angle_gamma   90.00
#
_symmetry.space_group_name_H-M   'P 1'
#
loop_
_entity.id
_entity.type
_entity.pdbx_description
1 polymer ?
#
loop_
_entity_poly.entity_id
_entity_poly.type
_entity_poly.pdbx_seq_one_letter_code
_entity_poly.pdbx_strand_id
1 'polypeptide(L)'
;MEADKDYLKDIQDIRMMMDKSSQFLSLSGLSGIMAGIYALLGAAAGKYIYNLNYGQYIIIESKSFKAIIAIAIGVLILSVLTAYILTAVKAKKRGETIWNTTTKRLLVNFLIPLVTGGIFALLLIKNRYYGLISPITLIFYGLACVNASKYTLRDVRYLGLTIIIIGLLATAFMGYGLEFWALGFGVCHIVYGTVMYFKYDRKDK
;
A
#
# COMPACT_ATOMS: atom_id res chain seq x y z
N MET A 1 35.05 -39.42 1.62
CA MET A 1 35.03 -38.29 0.68
C MET A 1 33.64 -38.03 0.08
N GLU A 2 32.80 -39.06 -0.12
CA GLU A 2 31.39 -38.87 -0.52
C GLU A 2 30.48 -38.36 0.61
N ALA A 3 30.61 -38.89 1.84
CA ALA A 3 29.82 -38.44 2.99
C ALA A 3 30.03 -36.94 3.34
N ASP A 4 31.21 -36.40 3.03
CA ASP A 4 31.56 -34.99 3.31
C ASP A 4 30.93 -34.03 2.29
N LYS A 5 30.72 -34.49 1.05
CA LYS A 5 29.97 -33.75 0.02
C LYS A 5 28.48 -33.70 0.33
N ASP A 6 27.94 -34.75 0.94
CA ASP A 6 26.53 -34.84 1.33
C ASP A 6 26.22 -33.87 2.48
N TYR A 7 27.10 -33.78 3.48
CA TYR A 7 26.94 -32.82 4.58
C TYR A 7 26.95 -31.35 4.12
N LEU A 8 27.86 -30.97 3.21
CA LEU A 8 27.88 -29.61 2.66
C LEU A 8 26.61 -29.28 1.87
N LYS A 9 26.07 -30.26 1.14
CA LYS A 9 24.81 -30.14 0.41
C LYS A 9 23.63 -30.02 1.37
N ASP A 10 23.59 -30.82 2.43
CA ASP A 10 22.56 -30.74 3.47
C ASP A 10 22.60 -29.38 4.19
N ILE A 11 23.78 -28.86 4.52
CA ILE A 11 23.91 -27.50 5.08
C ILE A 11 23.42 -26.45 4.08
N GLN A 12 23.70 -26.62 2.80
CA GLN A 12 23.24 -25.72 1.75
C GLN A 12 21.72 -25.78 1.58
N ASP A 13 21.12 -26.97 1.68
CA ASP A 13 19.68 -27.22 1.62
C ASP A 13 18.95 -26.72 2.88
N ILE A 14 19.53 -26.93 4.07
CA ILE A 14 19.07 -26.34 5.34
C ILE A 14 19.12 -24.82 5.25
N ARG A 15 20.23 -24.22 4.78
CA ARG A 15 20.30 -22.77 4.55
C ARG A 15 19.27 -22.30 3.55
N MET A 16 19.04 -23.03 2.47
CA MET A 16 18.00 -22.71 1.50
C MET A 16 16.59 -22.79 2.10
N MET A 17 16.31 -23.78 2.95
CA MET A 17 15.06 -23.88 3.69
C MET A 17 14.92 -22.77 4.74
N MET A 18 16.01 -22.39 5.39
CA MET A 18 16.06 -21.32 6.38
C MET A 18 15.88 -19.94 5.72
N ASP A 19 16.52 -19.68 4.58
CA ASP A 19 16.31 -18.47 3.78
C ASP A 19 14.88 -18.39 3.23
N LYS A 20 14.29 -19.53 2.82
CA LYS A 20 12.89 -19.61 2.39
C LYS A 20 11.88 -19.39 3.53
N SER A 21 12.26 -19.68 4.78
CA SER A 21 11.36 -19.59 5.95
C SER A 21 11.53 -18.31 6.77
N SER A 22 12.65 -17.58 6.64
CA SER A 22 13.01 -16.49 7.55
C SER A 22 13.05 -15.08 6.94
N GLN A 23 13.15 -14.91 5.62
CA GLN A 23 13.30 -13.58 5.04
C GLN A 23 11.95 -12.92 4.74
N PHE A 24 11.34 -12.31 5.75
CA PHE A 24 10.27 -11.33 5.56
C PHE A 24 10.89 -9.95 5.29
N LEU A 25 10.45 -9.24 4.25
CA LEU A 25 10.86 -7.85 4.09
C LEU A 25 10.27 -7.02 5.25
N SER A 26 11.14 -6.42 6.04
CA SER A 26 10.77 -5.55 7.15
C SER A 26 10.49 -4.14 6.63
N LEU A 27 9.27 -3.88 6.15
CA LEU A 27 8.85 -2.52 5.78
C LEU A 27 9.02 -1.56 6.97
N SER A 28 9.36 -0.30 6.70
CA SER A 28 9.43 0.71 7.77
C SER A 28 8.03 1.15 8.18
N GLY A 29 7.73 1.14 9.47
CA GLY A 29 6.47 1.67 10.00
C GLY A 29 6.27 3.17 9.72
N LEU A 30 7.35 3.95 9.70
CA LEU A 30 7.32 5.38 9.33
C LEU A 30 6.77 5.60 7.91
N SER A 31 6.97 4.63 6.99
CA SER A 31 6.40 4.75 5.64
C SER A 31 4.87 4.77 5.64
N GLY A 32 4.23 3.95 6.48
CA GLY A 32 2.78 3.93 6.63
C GLY A 32 2.25 5.23 7.23
N ILE A 33 2.95 5.78 8.23
CA ILE A 33 2.59 7.06 8.84
C ILE A 33 2.63 8.18 7.79
N MET A 34 3.73 8.27 7.03
CA MET A 34 3.87 9.31 6.00
C MET A 34 2.84 9.16 4.88
N ALA A 35 2.58 7.94 4.38
CA ALA A 35 1.54 7.69 3.39
C ALA A 35 0.17 8.14 3.89
N GLY A 36 -0.14 7.87 5.16
CA GLY A 36 -1.38 8.32 5.78
C GLY A 36 -1.49 9.84 5.90
N ILE A 37 -0.41 10.53 6.29
CA ILE A 37 -0.37 11.99 6.33
C ILE A 37 -0.59 12.58 4.93
N TYR A 38 0.09 12.05 3.91
CA TYR A 38 -0.07 12.51 2.53
C TYR A 38 -1.51 12.31 2.04
N ALA A 39 -2.13 11.16 2.35
CA ALA A 39 -3.51 10.89 1.99
C ALA A 39 -4.51 11.84 2.67
N LEU A 40 -4.31 12.15 3.96
CA LEU A 40 -5.16 13.11 4.67
C LEU A 40 -5.02 14.53 4.11
N LEU A 41 -3.79 14.98 3.83
CA LEU A 41 -3.54 16.28 3.21
C LEU A 41 -4.14 16.36 1.80
N GLY A 42 -3.98 15.28 1.02
CA GLY A 42 -4.59 15.17 -0.31
C GLY A 42 -6.11 15.19 -0.26
N ALA A 43 -6.72 14.49 0.70
CA ALA A 43 -8.17 14.50 0.90
C ALA A 43 -8.67 15.88 1.32
N ALA A 44 -7.97 16.57 2.23
CA ALA A 44 -8.31 17.93 2.63
C ALA A 44 -8.22 18.92 1.45
N ALA A 45 -7.16 18.84 0.65
CA ALA A 45 -7.00 19.64 -0.56
C ALA A 45 -8.11 19.35 -1.59
N GLY A 46 -8.47 18.08 -1.78
CA GLY A 46 -9.59 17.67 -2.64
C GLY A 46 -10.93 18.23 -2.15
N LYS A 47 -11.19 18.19 -0.84
CA LYS A 47 -12.41 18.76 -0.24
C LYS A 47 -12.46 20.27 -0.40
N TYR A 48 -11.33 20.95 -0.24
CA TYR A 48 -11.23 22.39 -0.49
C TYR A 48 -11.60 22.76 -1.93
N ILE A 49 -11.06 22.03 -2.93
CA ILE A 49 -11.40 22.22 -4.34
C ILE A 49 -12.90 21.95 -4.60
N TYR A 50 -13.46 20.92 -3.97
CA TYR A 50 -14.88 20.62 -4.07
C TYR A 50 -15.75 21.77 -3.56
N ASN A 51 -15.40 22.34 -2.40
CA ASN A 51 -16.14 23.47 -1.80
C ASN A 51 -16.03 24.75 -2.65
N LEU A 52 -14.89 25.00 -3.31
CA LEU A 52 -14.71 26.13 -4.23
C LEU A 52 -15.61 26.06 -5.46
N ASN A 53 -16.09 24.87 -5.85
CA ASN A 53 -17.06 24.70 -6.92
C ASN A 53 -18.51 24.82 -6.46
N TYR A 54 -18.77 25.41 -5.28
CA TYR A 54 -20.11 25.59 -4.70
C TYR A 54 -20.92 24.29 -4.58
N GLY A 55 -20.25 23.13 -4.44
CA GLY A 55 -20.92 21.83 -4.38
C GLY A 55 -21.57 21.39 -5.70
N GLN A 56 -21.30 22.08 -6.81
CA GLN A 56 -21.69 21.63 -8.16
C GLN A 56 -20.90 20.38 -8.55
N TYR A 57 -21.50 19.54 -9.40
CA TYR A 57 -20.84 18.34 -9.91
C TYR A 57 -19.56 18.70 -10.69
N ILE A 58 -18.42 18.13 -10.25
CA ILE A 58 -17.14 18.31 -10.92
C ILE A 58 -17.14 17.47 -12.21
N ILE A 59 -17.24 18.13 -13.36
CA ILE A 59 -17.11 17.48 -14.67
C ILE A 59 -15.66 17.10 -14.97
N ILE A 60 -15.45 16.02 -15.73
CA ILE A 60 -14.12 15.50 -16.08
C ILE A 60 -13.22 16.56 -16.75
N GLU A 61 -13.80 17.43 -17.57
CA GLU A 61 -13.05 18.43 -18.33
C GLU A 61 -12.65 19.64 -17.47
N SER A 62 -13.21 19.78 -16.27
CA SER A 62 -12.97 20.91 -15.39
C SER A 62 -11.52 20.95 -14.91
N LYS A 63 -11.04 22.17 -14.66
CA LYS A 63 -9.73 22.39 -14.00
C LYS A 63 -9.68 21.72 -12.64
N SER A 64 -10.81 21.67 -11.93
CA SER A 64 -10.94 21.06 -10.61
C SER A 64 -10.77 19.54 -10.65
N PHE A 65 -11.34 18.85 -11.64
CA PHE A 65 -11.10 17.42 -11.83
C PHE A 65 -9.62 17.12 -12.08
N LYS A 66 -8.99 17.88 -13.00
CA LYS A 66 -7.56 17.73 -13.29
C LYS A 66 -6.68 17.98 -12.06
N ALA A 67 -7.03 18.96 -11.24
CA ALA A 67 -6.34 19.25 -9.99
C ALA A 67 -6.50 18.10 -8.97
N ILE A 68 -7.70 17.53 -8.81
CA ILE A 68 -7.92 16.38 -7.92
C ILE A 68 -7.11 15.16 -8.38
N ILE A 69 -7.08 14.88 -9.69
CA ILE A 69 -6.23 13.81 -10.23
C ILE A 69 -4.75 14.09 -9.96
N ALA A 70 -4.29 15.33 -10.19
CA ALA A 70 -2.91 15.70 -9.92
C ALA A 70 -2.53 15.52 -8.44
N ILE A 71 -3.43 15.86 -7.52
CA ILE A 71 -3.27 15.62 -6.08
C ILE A 71 -3.17 14.12 -5.80
N ALA A 72 -4.09 13.30 -6.34
CA ALA A 72 -4.08 11.85 -6.13
C ALA A 72 -2.78 11.21 -6.64
N ILE A 73 -2.30 11.61 -7.82
CA ILE A 73 -1.01 11.16 -8.37
C ILE A 73 0.14 11.62 -7.49
N GLY A 74 0.13 12.88 -7.02
CA GLY A 74 1.15 13.41 -6.13
C GLY A 74 1.23 12.64 -4.81
N VAL A 75 0.08 12.35 -4.18
CA VAL A 75 0.00 11.52 -2.97
C VAL A 75 0.57 10.12 -3.21
N LEU A 76 0.23 9.50 -4.34
CA LEU A 76 0.75 8.18 -4.70
C LEU A 76 2.28 8.20 -4.87
N ILE A 77 2.81 9.16 -5.64
CA ILE A 77 4.25 9.29 -5.88
C ILE A 77 5.01 9.52 -4.57
N LEU A 78 4.56 10.48 -3.75
CA LEU A 78 5.18 10.77 -2.46
C LEU A 78 5.15 9.56 -1.53
N SER A 79 4.03 8.84 -1.48
CA SER A 79 3.89 7.64 -0.66
C SER A 79 4.85 6.53 -1.10
N VAL A 80 4.94 6.26 -2.40
CA VAL A 80 5.82 5.22 -2.95
C VAL A 80 7.30 5.58 -2.75
N LEU A 81 7.70 6.82 -3.04
CA LEU A 81 9.07 7.28 -2.87
C LEU A 81 9.50 7.22 -1.41
N THR A 82 8.68 7.75 -0.50
CA THR A 82 8.97 7.73 0.94
C THR A 82 9.00 6.29 1.47
N ALA A 83 8.10 5.42 1.03
CA ALA A 83 8.13 4.01 1.42
C ALA A 83 9.40 3.29 0.96
N TYR A 84 9.84 3.53 -0.27
CA TYR A 84 11.08 2.99 -0.79
C TYR A 84 12.30 3.49 0.00
N ILE A 85 12.44 4.82 0.17
CA ILE A 85 13.59 5.44 0.83
C ILE A 85 13.69 4.98 2.29
N LEU A 86 12.59 5.01 3.06
CA LEU A 86 12.62 4.63 4.47
C LEU A 86 12.88 3.14 4.66
N THR A 87 12.29 2.29 3.81
CA THR A 87 12.58 0.85 3.83
C THR A 87 14.03 0.58 3.43
N ALA A 88 14.59 1.34 2.49
CA ALA A 88 15.98 1.21 2.08
C ALA A 88 16.96 1.58 3.19
N VAL A 89 16.70 2.69 3.89
CA VAL A 89 17.50 3.11 5.05
C VAL A 89 17.43 2.06 6.16
N LYS A 90 16.25 1.49 6.42
CA LYS A 90 16.07 0.43 7.42
C LYS A 90 16.82 -0.86 7.05
N ALA A 91 16.70 -1.30 5.80
CA ALA A 91 17.41 -2.48 5.30
C ALA A 91 18.94 -2.30 5.42
N LYS A 92 19.46 -1.13 5.01
CA LYS A 92 20.90 -0.81 5.13
C LYS A 92 21.39 -0.87 6.58
N LYS A 93 20.61 -0.36 7.53
CA LYS A 93 20.97 -0.42 8.97
C LYS A 93 21.03 -1.85 9.51
N ARG A 94 20.26 -2.76 8.94
CA ARG A 94 20.22 -4.19 9.31
C ARG A 94 21.18 -5.06 8.50
N GLY A 95 21.97 -4.47 7.59
CA GLY A 95 22.84 -5.24 6.68
C GLY A 95 22.07 -6.07 5.65
N GLU A 96 20.78 -5.79 5.44
CA GLU A 96 19.90 -6.51 4.52
C GLU A 96 19.93 -5.87 3.12
N THR A 97 19.84 -6.70 2.08
CA THR A 97 19.64 -6.22 0.71
C THR A 97 18.14 -6.09 0.41
N ILE A 98 17.73 -4.92 -0.07
CA ILE A 98 16.32 -4.67 -0.42
C ILE A 98 15.90 -5.54 -1.59
N TRP A 99 16.78 -5.75 -2.57
CA TRP A 99 16.45 -6.44 -3.81
C TRP A 99 16.81 -7.93 -3.77
N ASN A 100 16.02 -8.68 -3.03
CA ASN A 100 16.14 -10.13 -2.91
C ASN A 100 14.92 -10.86 -3.51
N THR A 101 14.96 -12.19 -3.49
CA THR A 101 13.89 -13.04 -4.02
C THR A 101 12.55 -12.80 -3.32
N THR A 102 12.55 -12.54 -2.01
CA THR A 102 11.33 -12.23 -1.24
C THR A 102 10.72 -10.90 -1.70
N THR A 103 11.51 -9.82 -1.81
CA THR A 103 11.01 -8.51 -2.25
C THR A 103 10.42 -8.57 -3.65
N LYS A 104 11.05 -9.31 -4.57
CA LYS A 104 10.50 -9.55 -5.92
C LYS A 104 9.14 -10.25 -5.86
N ARG A 105 9.01 -11.31 -5.06
CA ARG A 105 7.75 -12.03 -4.87
C ARG A 105 6.68 -11.15 -4.23
N LEU A 106 7.05 -10.36 -3.23
CA LEU A 106 6.17 -9.39 -2.58
C LEU A 106 5.62 -8.41 -3.61
N LEU A 107 6.50 -7.78 -4.40
CA LEU A 107 6.09 -6.78 -5.39
C LEU A 107 5.21 -7.37 -6.48
N VAL A 108 5.52 -8.54 -7.01
CA VAL A 108 4.66 -9.19 -8.01
C VAL A 108 3.27 -9.46 -7.43
N ASN A 109 3.19 -10.01 -6.22
CA ASN A 109 1.92 -10.33 -5.58
C ASN A 109 1.14 -9.08 -5.14
N PHE A 110 1.82 -7.98 -4.84
CA PHE A 110 1.20 -6.67 -4.60
C PHE A 110 0.70 -6.02 -5.89
N LEU A 111 1.52 -6.04 -6.95
CA LEU A 111 1.22 -5.37 -8.21
C LEU A 111 0.09 -6.04 -8.99
N ILE A 112 -0.07 -7.36 -8.91
CA ILE A 112 -1.15 -8.04 -9.65
C ILE A 112 -2.53 -7.46 -9.28
N PRO A 113 -3.00 -7.47 -8.01
CA PRO A 113 -4.29 -6.87 -7.69
C PRO A 113 -4.31 -5.35 -7.87
N LEU A 114 -3.21 -4.65 -7.57
CA LEU A 114 -3.16 -3.19 -7.67
C LEU A 114 -3.32 -2.72 -9.13
N VAL A 115 -2.59 -3.32 -10.06
CA VAL A 115 -2.65 -2.98 -11.49
C VAL A 115 -4.00 -3.39 -12.06
N THR A 116 -4.51 -4.58 -11.72
CA THR A 116 -5.87 -4.98 -12.14
C THR A 116 -6.92 -3.99 -11.65
N GLY A 117 -6.86 -3.58 -10.37
CA GLY A 117 -7.77 -2.58 -9.80
C GLY A 117 -7.64 -1.21 -10.44
N GLY A 118 -6.41 -0.76 -10.74
CA GLY A 118 -6.13 0.49 -11.42
C GLY A 118 -6.69 0.51 -12.85
N ILE A 119 -6.47 -0.56 -13.63
CA ILE A 119 -7.08 -0.71 -14.96
C ILE A 119 -8.60 -0.73 -14.85
N PHE A 120 -9.15 -1.46 -13.88
CA PHE A 120 -10.60 -1.51 -13.65
C PHE A 120 -11.17 -0.14 -13.28
N ALA A 121 -10.47 0.66 -12.48
CA ALA A 121 -10.83 2.04 -12.16
C ALA A 121 -10.94 2.88 -13.44
N LEU A 122 -9.95 2.80 -14.32
CA LEU A 122 -9.94 3.55 -15.59
C LEU A 122 -11.09 3.12 -16.51
N LEU A 123 -11.40 1.82 -16.57
CA LEU A 123 -12.54 1.31 -17.32
C LEU A 123 -13.88 1.83 -16.74
N LEU A 124 -14.02 1.90 -15.42
CA LEU A 124 -15.21 2.46 -14.78
C LEU A 124 -15.36 3.96 -15.07
N ILE A 125 -14.26 4.73 -15.04
CA ILE A 125 -14.25 6.16 -15.43
C ILE A 125 -14.70 6.30 -16.89
N LYS A 126 -14.15 5.47 -17.79
CA LYS A 126 -14.53 5.45 -19.22
C LYS A 126 -16.02 5.17 -19.42
N ASN A 127 -16.58 4.25 -18.63
CA ASN A 127 -17.99 3.87 -18.67
C ASN A 127 -18.90 4.71 -17.74
N ARG A 128 -18.42 5.85 -17.23
CA ARG A 128 -19.19 6.81 -16.41
C ARG A 128 -19.65 6.30 -15.03
N TYR A 129 -19.08 5.21 -14.52
CA TYR A 129 -19.35 4.67 -13.18
C TYR A 129 -18.48 5.31 -12.08
N TYR A 130 -18.59 6.63 -11.89
CA TYR A 130 -17.70 7.39 -11.00
C TYR A 130 -17.83 7.04 -9.51
N GLY A 131 -19.04 6.71 -9.06
CA GLY A 131 -19.31 6.37 -7.66
C GLY A 131 -18.52 5.14 -7.17
N LEU A 132 -18.08 4.27 -8.08
CA LEU A 132 -17.37 3.04 -7.76
C LEU A 132 -15.85 3.21 -7.68
N ILE A 133 -15.29 4.37 -8.05
CA ILE A 133 -13.83 4.56 -8.09
C ILE A 133 -13.19 4.49 -6.70
N SER A 134 -13.78 5.13 -5.69
CA SER A 134 -13.27 5.04 -4.32
C SER A 134 -13.39 3.61 -3.75
N PRO A 135 -14.56 2.94 -3.84
CA PRO A 135 -14.71 1.55 -3.41
C PRO A 135 -13.71 0.57 -4.04
N ILE A 136 -13.60 0.55 -5.37
CA ILE A 136 -12.74 -0.42 -6.06
C ILE A 136 -11.26 -0.16 -5.78
N THR A 137 -10.83 1.11 -5.66
CA THR A 137 -9.43 1.41 -5.35
C THR A 137 -9.05 0.94 -3.95
N LEU A 138 -9.95 1.10 -2.97
CA LEU A 138 -9.78 0.55 -1.62
C LEU A 138 -9.76 -0.99 -1.65
N ILE A 139 -10.75 -1.64 -2.28
CA ILE A 139 -10.85 -3.09 -2.33
C ILE A 139 -9.61 -3.72 -2.98
N PHE A 140 -9.21 -3.26 -4.16
CA PHE A 140 -8.07 -3.83 -4.86
C PHE A 140 -6.73 -3.52 -4.19
N TYR A 141 -6.58 -2.35 -3.57
CA TYR A 141 -5.42 -2.08 -2.71
C TYR A 141 -5.39 -3.03 -1.51
N GLY A 142 -6.52 -3.23 -0.82
CA GLY A 142 -6.59 -4.13 0.32
C GLY A 142 -6.30 -5.58 -0.09
N LEU A 143 -6.77 -6.02 -1.25
CA LEU A 143 -6.40 -7.32 -1.85
C LEU A 143 -4.91 -7.39 -2.18
N ALA A 144 -4.31 -6.31 -2.70
CA ALA A 144 -2.86 -6.23 -2.93
C ALA A 144 -2.09 -6.43 -1.62
N CYS A 145 -2.49 -5.79 -0.52
CA CYS A 145 -1.90 -5.99 0.80
C CYS A 145 -2.07 -7.44 1.29
N VAL A 146 -3.26 -8.01 1.20
CA VAL A 146 -3.51 -9.41 1.61
C VAL A 146 -2.64 -10.37 0.80
N ASN A 147 -2.52 -10.19 -0.51
CA ASN A 147 -1.72 -11.06 -1.36
C ASN A 147 -0.21 -10.91 -1.10
N ALA A 148 0.25 -9.68 -0.87
CA ALA A 148 1.65 -9.39 -0.53
C ALA A 148 2.03 -9.86 0.89
N SER A 149 1.08 -9.95 1.82
CA SER A 149 1.31 -10.25 3.24
C SER A 149 2.01 -11.58 3.52
N LYS A 150 2.01 -12.52 2.56
CA LYS A 150 2.75 -13.79 2.65
C LYS A 150 4.27 -13.60 2.64
N TYR A 151 4.75 -12.47 2.12
CA TYR A 151 6.16 -12.18 1.89
C TYR A 151 6.67 -11.02 2.76
N THR A 152 5.85 -10.54 3.69
CA THR A 152 6.18 -9.46 4.63
C THR A 152 5.53 -9.68 5.99
N LEU A 153 5.64 -8.70 6.88
CA LEU A 153 5.10 -8.73 8.22
C LEU A 153 3.60 -9.03 8.19
N ARG A 154 3.20 -10.01 9.02
CA ARG A 154 1.82 -10.52 9.11
C ARG A 154 0.79 -9.41 9.32
N ASP A 155 1.19 -8.31 9.95
CA ASP A 155 0.32 -7.16 10.21
C ASP A 155 -0.20 -6.51 8.92
N VAL A 156 0.53 -6.58 7.80
CA VAL A 156 0.06 -6.09 6.47
C VAL A 156 -1.26 -6.76 6.07
N ARG A 157 -1.46 -8.02 6.45
CA ARG A 157 -2.71 -8.74 6.18
C ARG A 157 -3.90 -8.08 6.86
N TYR A 158 -3.75 -7.66 8.12
CA TYR A 158 -4.83 -7.02 8.88
C TYR A 158 -5.15 -5.63 8.35
N LEU A 159 -4.14 -4.87 7.90
CA LEU A 159 -4.38 -3.63 7.15
C LEU A 159 -5.19 -3.94 5.88
N GLY A 160 -4.74 -4.90 5.07
CA GLY A 160 -5.44 -5.26 3.83
C GLY A 160 -6.90 -5.65 4.05
N LEU A 161 -7.20 -6.49 5.04
CA LEU A 161 -8.57 -6.86 5.40
C LEU A 161 -9.40 -5.65 5.86
N THR A 162 -8.81 -4.76 6.66
CA THR A 162 -9.46 -3.52 7.11
C THR A 162 -9.85 -2.64 5.92
N ILE A 163 -8.92 -2.44 4.97
CA ILE A 163 -9.18 -1.63 3.78
C ILE A 163 -10.21 -2.28 2.85
N ILE A 164 -10.23 -3.61 2.72
CA ILE A 164 -11.28 -4.33 1.98
C ILE A 164 -12.66 -4.05 2.59
N ILE A 165 -12.80 -4.18 3.91
CA ILE A 165 -14.07 -3.92 4.61
C ILE A 165 -14.51 -2.47 4.39
N ILE A 166 -13.60 -1.50 4.52
CA ILE A 166 -13.88 -0.09 4.26
C ILE A 166 -14.32 0.14 2.81
N GLY A 167 -13.67 -0.51 1.84
CA GLY A 167 -14.06 -0.40 0.43
C GLY A 167 -15.42 -1.02 0.11
N LEU A 168 -15.77 -2.14 0.77
CA LEU A 168 -17.11 -2.72 0.67
C LEU A 168 -18.17 -1.79 1.28
N LEU A 169 -17.89 -1.19 2.44
CA LEU A 169 -18.78 -0.19 3.05
C LEU A 169 -18.91 1.06 2.15
N ALA A 170 -17.82 1.50 1.53
CA ALA A 170 -17.85 2.62 0.58
C ALA A 170 -18.77 2.33 -0.62
N THR A 171 -18.93 1.06 -1.01
CA THR A 171 -19.88 0.67 -2.06
C THR A 171 -21.33 0.86 -1.61
N ALA A 172 -21.63 0.59 -0.34
CA ALA A 172 -22.97 0.76 0.23
C ALA A 172 -23.34 2.25 0.44
N PHE A 173 -22.34 3.09 0.73
CA PHE A 173 -22.51 4.52 1.00
C PHE A 173 -21.89 5.39 -0.12
N MET A 174 -22.46 5.28 -1.31
CA MET A 174 -22.03 6.09 -2.47
C MET A 174 -22.15 7.59 -2.18
N GLY A 175 -21.19 8.37 -2.68
CA GLY A 175 -21.09 9.83 -2.47
C GLY A 175 -20.05 10.25 -1.43
N TYR A 176 -19.65 9.37 -0.52
CA TYR A 176 -18.64 9.62 0.52
C TYR A 176 -17.22 9.16 0.14
N GLY A 177 -16.92 9.10 -1.16
CA GLY A 177 -15.69 8.47 -1.66
C GLY A 177 -14.41 9.09 -1.11
N LEU A 178 -14.41 10.41 -0.89
CA LEU A 178 -13.25 11.13 -0.36
C LEU A 178 -13.04 10.84 1.14
N GLU A 179 -14.13 10.75 1.88
CA GLU A 179 -14.16 10.41 3.31
C GLU A 179 -13.66 8.96 3.52
N PHE A 180 -14.10 8.01 2.68
CA PHE A 180 -13.61 6.64 2.73
C PHE A 180 -12.13 6.51 2.33
N TRP A 181 -11.65 7.33 1.38
CA TRP A 181 -10.22 7.41 1.09
C TRP A 181 -9.42 7.99 2.26
N ALA A 182 -9.90 9.07 2.89
CA ALA A 182 -9.26 9.64 4.07
C ALA A 182 -9.20 8.63 5.23
N LEU A 183 -10.27 7.84 5.43
CA LEU A 183 -10.30 6.79 6.44
C LEU A 183 -9.31 5.66 6.11
N GLY A 184 -9.41 5.07 4.91
CA GLY A 184 -8.60 3.91 4.53
C GLY A 184 -7.14 4.25 4.23
N PHE A 185 -6.89 5.15 3.29
CA PHE A 185 -5.53 5.54 2.91
C PHE A 185 -4.87 6.51 3.89
N GLY A 186 -5.65 7.26 4.67
CA GLY A 186 -5.16 8.17 5.70
C GLY A 186 -5.07 7.51 7.08
N VAL A 187 -6.19 7.51 7.80
CA VAL A 187 -6.25 7.11 9.22
C VAL A 187 -5.73 5.69 9.45
N CYS A 188 -6.23 4.70 8.69
CA CYS A 188 -5.80 3.32 8.88
C CYS A 188 -4.30 3.13 8.61
N HIS A 189 -3.72 3.85 7.65
CA HIS A 189 -2.28 3.80 7.37
C HIS A 189 -1.45 4.43 8.48
N ILE A 190 -1.91 5.52 9.11
CA ILE A 190 -1.26 6.11 10.28
C ILE A 190 -1.27 5.11 11.42
N VAL A 191 -2.45 4.59 11.80
CA VAL A 191 -2.60 3.62 12.90
C VAL A 191 -1.71 2.40 12.65
N TYR A 192 -1.78 1.83 11.45
CA TYR A 192 -0.95 0.68 11.08
C TYR A 192 0.54 1.01 11.12
N GLY A 193 0.96 2.12 10.52
CA GLY A 193 2.35 2.57 10.51
C GLY A 193 2.90 2.79 11.92
N THR A 194 2.08 3.35 12.81
CA THR A 194 2.43 3.53 14.24
C THR A 194 2.61 2.19 14.95
N VAL A 195 1.69 1.22 14.76
CA VAL A 195 1.82 -0.13 15.34
C VAL A 195 3.11 -0.80 14.85
N MET A 196 3.37 -0.73 13.54
CA MET A 196 4.57 -1.28 12.92
C MET A 196 5.83 -0.61 13.46
N TYR A 197 5.81 0.72 13.62
CA TYR A 197 6.93 1.47 14.15
C TYR A 197 7.31 1.00 15.56
N PHE A 198 6.34 0.90 16.47
CA PHE A 198 6.61 0.49 17.84
C PHE A 198 7.00 -0.99 17.97
N LYS A 199 6.42 -1.85 17.13
CA LYS A 199 6.66 -3.30 17.18
C LYS A 199 7.99 -3.70 16.53
N TYR A 200 8.36 -3.04 15.43
CA TYR A 200 9.45 -3.47 14.56
C TYR A 200 10.57 -2.44 14.33
N ASP A 201 10.30 -1.14 14.38
CA ASP A 201 11.31 -0.11 14.03
C ASP A 201 11.99 0.49 15.27
N ARG A 202 11.26 0.72 16.37
CA ARG A 202 11.80 1.38 17.57
C ARG A 202 12.93 0.58 18.22
N LYS A 203 12.91 -0.75 18.10
CA LYS A 203 13.92 -1.64 18.68
C LYS A 203 15.23 -1.66 17.89
N ASP A 204 15.26 -1.05 16.70
CA ASP A 204 16.44 -0.98 15.82
C ASP A 204 17.23 0.34 15.98
N LYS A 205 16.80 1.23 16.88
CA LYS A 205 17.53 2.44 17.26
C LYS A 205 18.34 2.18 18.51
#